data_AF-A0A9W6WJ96-F1
#
_entry.id   AF-A0A9W6WJ96-F1
#
_cell.length_a   1.000
_cell.length_b   1.000
_cell.length_c   1.000
_cell.angle_alpha   90.00
_cell.angle_beta   90.00
_cell.angle_gamma   90.00
#
_symmetry.space_group_name_H-M   'P 1'
#
loop_
_entity.id
_entity.type
_entity.pdbx_description
1 polymer ?
#
loop_
_entity_poly.entity_id
_entity_poly.type
_entity_poly.pdbx_seq_one_letter_code
_entity_poly.pdbx_strand_id
1 'polypeptide(L)'
;MSAINITKIKSLAEDWLKVDVNPKTRLEIETLLSNENYQELDKRLSDRILFGTAGLRSKMEAGFSRMNDVTVLQASQGLAKYIKETSPKSDLSIVVGHDHRHNSLRFAELTAAAFLHLGFTVYFLGPDVVPTPLVPSAIDNLHADGGVMVTASHNPAQDNGYKVYWANGCQIIPPHDSGIQKTILANLTPFFEAENNKEVDLSVIIIITNGF
;
A
#
# COMPACT_ATOMS: atom_id res chain seq x y z
N MET A 1 14.38 -7.54 28.21
CA MET A 1 13.13 -7.58 27.41
C MET A 1 12.02 -7.11 28.32
N SER A 2 11.27 -6.07 27.94
CA SER A 2 10.04 -5.73 28.68
C SER A 2 9.06 -6.89 28.56
N ALA A 3 8.31 -7.19 29.62
CA ALA A 3 7.24 -8.18 29.54
C ALA A 3 6.22 -7.78 28.45
N ILE A 4 5.80 -8.74 27.63
CA ILE A 4 4.79 -8.52 26.59
C ILE A 4 3.46 -8.14 27.27
N ASN A 5 2.87 -7.01 26.88
CA ASN A 5 1.57 -6.60 27.38
C ASN A 5 0.46 -7.34 26.61
N ILE A 6 0.06 -8.52 27.10
CA ILE A 6 -0.91 -9.40 26.44
C ILE A 6 -2.24 -8.70 26.16
N THR A 7 -2.74 -7.89 27.09
CA THR A 7 -3.99 -7.14 26.91
C THR A 7 -3.91 -6.20 25.72
N LYS A 8 -2.79 -5.46 25.59
CA LYS A 8 -2.53 -4.61 24.43
C LYS A 8 -2.50 -5.42 23.13
N ILE A 9 -1.82 -6.57 23.14
CA ILE A 9 -1.69 -7.43 21.94
C ILE A 9 -3.04 -7.98 21.48
N LYS A 10 -3.89 -8.44 22.40
CA LYS A 10 -5.24 -8.90 22.05
C LYS A 10 -6.08 -7.79 21.45
N SER A 11 -6.04 -6.58 22.05
CA SER A 11 -6.72 -5.40 21.50
C SER A 11 -6.24 -5.07 20.08
N LEU A 12 -4.92 -5.09 19.83
CA LEU A 12 -4.37 -4.83 18.49
C LEU A 12 -4.77 -5.90 17.47
N ALA A 13 -4.86 -7.17 17.90
CA ALA A 13 -5.31 -8.25 17.04
C ALA A 13 -6.80 -8.10 16.68
N GLU A 14 -7.64 -7.71 17.63
CA GLU A 14 -9.05 -7.37 17.37
C GLU A 14 -9.15 -6.18 16.39
N ASP A 15 -8.35 -5.14 16.58
CA ASP A 15 -8.33 -3.99 15.66
C ASP A 15 -7.86 -4.36 14.26
N TRP A 16 -6.87 -5.26 14.14
CA TRP A 16 -6.47 -5.84 12.86
C TRP A 16 -7.61 -6.62 12.21
N LEU A 17 -8.25 -7.51 12.96
CA LEU A 17 -9.35 -8.34 12.48
C LEU A 17 -10.63 -7.53 12.20
N LYS A 18 -10.72 -6.27 12.61
CA LYS A 18 -11.80 -5.39 12.14
C LYS A 18 -11.56 -4.99 10.69
N VAL A 19 -10.33 -4.57 10.35
CA VAL A 19 -10.00 -3.94 9.06
C VAL A 19 -9.50 -4.89 7.97
N ASP A 20 -9.04 -6.08 8.35
CA ASP A 20 -8.54 -7.08 7.40
C ASP A 20 -9.67 -7.98 6.93
N VAL A 21 -10.04 -7.91 5.65
CA VAL A 21 -11.07 -8.77 5.06
C VAL A 21 -10.51 -9.99 4.33
N ASN A 22 -9.19 -10.09 4.19
CA ASN A 22 -8.57 -11.19 3.46
C ASN A 22 -8.57 -12.47 4.33
N PRO A 23 -9.28 -13.54 3.92
CA PRO A 23 -9.45 -14.73 4.78
C PRO A 23 -8.13 -15.41 5.13
N LYS A 24 -7.10 -15.31 4.28
CA LYS A 24 -5.79 -15.92 4.54
C LYS A 24 -5.06 -15.19 5.66
N THR A 25 -4.95 -13.87 5.59
CA THR A 25 -4.21 -13.08 6.60
C THR A 25 -5.00 -12.94 7.91
N ARG A 26 -6.33 -12.95 7.85
CA ARG A 26 -7.17 -13.11 9.05
C ARG A 26 -6.86 -14.41 9.78
N LEU A 27 -6.86 -15.53 9.06
CA LEU A 27 -6.58 -16.84 9.63
C LEU A 27 -5.20 -16.91 10.28
N GLU A 28 -4.20 -16.21 9.73
CA GLU A 28 -2.87 -16.11 10.37
C GLU A 28 -2.96 -15.50 11.78
N ILE A 29 -3.67 -14.38 11.95
CA ILE A 29 -3.82 -13.74 13.26
C ILE A 29 -4.70 -14.56 14.20
N GLU A 30 -5.80 -15.12 13.71
CA GLU A 30 -6.69 -16.00 14.49
C GLU A 30 -5.94 -17.25 15.00
N THR A 31 -5.09 -17.85 14.17
CA THR A 31 -4.26 -19.01 14.54
C THR A 31 -3.20 -18.63 15.59
N LEU A 32 -2.57 -17.45 15.45
CA LEU A 32 -1.60 -16.98 16.44
C LEU A 32 -2.27 -16.68 17.79
N LEU A 33 -3.51 -16.17 17.78
CA LEU A 33 -4.33 -15.97 18.98
C LEU A 33 -4.72 -17.30 19.64
N SER A 34 -5.20 -18.28 18.87
CA SER A 34 -5.61 -19.59 19.40
C SER A 34 -4.44 -20.36 20.02
N ASN A 35 -3.24 -20.17 19.49
CA ASN A 35 -2.00 -20.78 19.98
C ASN A 35 -1.30 -19.94 21.06
N GLU A 36 -1.91 -18.83 21.51
CA GLU A 36 -1.34 -17.91 22.50
C GLU A 36 0.08 -17.42 22.16
N ASN A 37 0.41 -17.32 20.87
CA ASN A 37 1.73 -16.91 20.40
C ASN A 37 1.87 -15.37 20.43
N TYR A 38 1.80 -14.80 21.64
CA TYR A 38 1.83 -13.37 21.86
C TYR A 38 3.15 -12.71 21.44
N GLN A 39 4.24 -13.47 21.41
CA GLN A 39 5.53 -12.96 20.95
C GLN A 39 5.53 -12.68 19.45
N GLU A 40 4.93 -13.56 18.65
CA GLU A 40 4.83 -13.33 17.20
C GLU A 40 3.76 -12.28 16.87
N LEU A 41 2.65 -12.25 17.61
CA LEU A 41 1.65 -11.20 17.49
C LEU A 41 2.25 -9.81 17.78
N ASP A 42 3.05 -9.67 18.83
CA ASP A 42 3.74 -8.41 19.17
C ASP A 42 4.60 -7.91 18.00
N LYS A 43 5.41 -8.79 17.40
CA LYS A 43 6.26 -8.46 16.22
C LYS A 43 5.49 -8.07 14.96
N ARG A 44 4.22 -8.44 14.86
CA ARG A 44 3.37 -8.20 13.68
C ARG A 44 2.42 -7.03 13.86
N LEU A 45 2.03 -6.72 15.10
CA LEU A 45 0.92 -5.82 15.39
C LEU A 45 1.32 -4.56 16.15
N SER A 46 2.38 -4.59 16.95
CA SER A 46 2.70 -3.48 17.86
C SER A 46 3.15 -2.22 17.14
N ASP A 47 3.91 -2.38 16.05
CA ASP A 47 4.47 -1.28 15.28
C ASP A 47 3.89 -1.25 13.86
N ARG A 48 3.78 -0.05 13.29
CA ARG A 48 3.46 0.11 11.87
C ARG A 48 4.75 0.25 11.07
N ILE A 49 4.76 -0.23 9.83
CA ILE A 49 5.86 0.07 8.92
C ILE A 49 5.93 1.60 8.77
N LEU A 50 7.10 2.18 9.06
CA LEU A 50 7.32 3.60 8.86
C LEU A 50 7.46 3.89 7.36
N PHE A 51 6.67 4.84 6.88
CA PHE A 51 6.77 5.34 5.51
C PHE A 51 7.97 6.27 5.42
N GLY A 52 9.06 5.79 4.80
CA GLY A 52 10.28 6.56 4.57
C GLY A 52 10.45 6.96 3.11
N THR A 53 11.60 7.56 2.78
CA THR A 53 11.96 7.93 1.40
C THR A 53 12.01 6.74 0.45
N ALA A 54 12.27 5.53 0.95
CA ALA A 54 12.25 4.29 0.19
C ALA A 54 10.84 3.68 0.02
N GLY A 55 9.80 4.34 0.56
CA GLY A 55 8.45 3.83 0.67
C GLY A 55 8.28 2.81 1.80
N LEU A 56 7.40 1.83 1.62
CA LEU A 56 7.18 0.73 2.56
C LEU A 56 7.89 -0.53 2.08
N ARG A 57 8.51 -1.28 3.00
CA ARG A 57 9.07 -2.61 2.74
C ARG A 57 9.00 -3.47 4.00
N SER A 58 8.49 -4.69 3.84
CA SER A 58 8.47 -5.69 4.91
C SER A 58 8.13 -7.06 4.32
N LYS A 59 8.23 -8.09 5.15
CA LYS A 59 7.78 -9.43 4.84
C LYS A 59 6.27 -9.44 4.58
N MET A 60 5.84 -10.29 3.64
CA MET A 60 4.43 -10.49 3.31
C MET A 60 3.74 -11.44 4.30
N GLU A 61 3.04 -10.88 5.28
CA GLU A 61 2.34 -11.59 6.36
C GLU A 61 1.19 -10.71 6.88
N ALA A 62 0.33 -11.27 7.73
CA ALA A 62 -0.66 -10.48 8.45
C ALA A 62 -0.03 -9.54 9.49
N GLY A 63 -0.72 -8.42 9.77
CA GLY A 63 -0.38 -7.47 10.82
C GLY A 63 0.14 -6.11 10.31
N PHE A 64 0.06 -5.10 11.18
CA PHE A 64 0.41 -3.70 10.89
C PHE A 64 1.90 -3.48 10.58
N SER A 65 2.78 -4.38 11.01
CA SER A 65 4.23 -4.33 10.76
C SER A 65 4.64 -5.06 9.46
N ARG A 66 3.69 -5.47 8.62
CA ARG A 66 3.89 -6.37 7.47
C ARG A 66 3.25 -5.83 6.20
N MET A 67 3.76 -6.31 5.05
CA MET A 67 3.16 -6.01 3.75
C MET A 67 1.98 -6.94 3.50
N ASN A 68 0.81 -6.37 3.26
CA ASN A 68 -0.46 -7.06 3.03
C ASN A 68 -1.47 -6.07 2.47
N ASP A 69 -2.69 -6.55 2.18
CA ASP A 69 -3.76 -5.76 1.58
C ASP A 69 -4.09 -4.51 2.40
N VAL A 70 -4.24 -4.64 3.73
CA VAL A 70 -4.57 -3.51 4.64
C VAL A 70 -3.50 -2.43 4.60
N THR A 71 -2.23 -2.81 4.72
CA THR A 71 -1.10 -1.86 4.69
C THR A 71 -1.03 -1.12 3.36
N VAL A 72 -1.22 -1.83 2.23
CA VAL A 72 -1.20 -1.23 0.89
C VAL A 72 -2.35 -0.24 0.74
N LEU A 73 -3.56 -0.60 1.16
CA LEU A 73 -4.73 0.28 1.07
C LEU A 73 -4.56 1.54 1.93
N GLN A 74 -4.13 1.39 3.17
CA GLN A 74 -3.84 2.53 4.06
C GLN A 74 -2.78 3.45 3.45
N ALA A 75 -1.73 2.89 2.85
CA ALA A 75 -0.68 3.63 2.17
C ALA A 75 -1.22 4.41 0.96
N SER A 76 -2.01 3.76 0.10
CA SER A 76 -2.61 4.41 -1.08
C SER A 76 -3.59 5.51 -0.70
N GLN A 77 -4.44 5.30 0.31
CA GLN A 77 -5.35 6.33 0.84
C GLN A 77 -4.59 7.56 1.35
N GLY A 78 -3.56 7.32 2.17
CA GLY A 78 -2.74 8.40 2.71
C GLY A 78 -2.00 9.17 1.62
N LEU A 79 -1.40 8.46 0.66
CA LEU A 79 -0.73 9.07 -0.49
C LEU A 79 -1.70 9.91 -1.33
N ALA A 80 -2.86 9.36 -1.69
CA ALA A 80 -3.89 10.06 -2.45
C ALA A 80 -4.38 11.33 -1.74
N LYS A 81 -4.61 11.26 -0.43
CA LYS A 81 -4.99 12.43 0.37
C LYS A 81 -3.89 13.49 0.39
N TYR A 82 -2.63 13.07 0.56
CA TYR A 82 -1.50 13.99 0.57
C TYR A 82 -1.31 14.69 -0.79
N ILE A 83 -1.46 13.97 -1.91
CA ILE A 83 -1.42 14.57 -3.25
C ILE A 83 -2.54 15.61 -3.40
N LYS A 84 -3.77 15.30 -2.98
CA LYS A 84 -4.89 16.26 -3.00
C LYS A 84 -4.65 17.50 -2.15
N GLU A 85 -4.00 17.37 -1.01
CA GLU A 85 -3.69 18.48 -0.11
C GLU A 85 -2.56 19.39 -0.63
N THR A 86 -1.71 18.88 -1.52
CA THR A 86 -0.49 19.57 -1.97
C THR A 86 -0.49 19.96 -3.45
N SER A 87 -1.34 19.34 -4.26
CA SER A 87 -1.49 19.67 -5.67
C SER A 87 -2.52 20.79 -5.86
N PRO A 88 -2.24 21.80 -6.71
CA PRO A 88 -3.22 22.80 -7.10
C PRO A 88 -4.24 22.30 -8.12
N LYS A 89 -4.03 21.10 -8.69
CA LYS A 89 -4.91 20.51 -9.72
C LYS A 89 -6.11 19.83 -9.11
N SER A 90 -7.22 19.82 -9.85
CA SER A 90 -8.44 19.08 -9.50
C SER A 90 -8.53 17.73 -10.20
N ASP A 91 -7.93 17.62 -11.39
CA ASP A 91 -7.82 16.44 -12.23
C ASP A 91 -6.50 15.72 -11.95
N LEU A 92 -6.50 14.90 -10.90
CA LEU A 92 -5.30 14.21 -10.44
C LEU A 92 -5.14 12.85 -11.13
N SER A 93 -3.89 12.46 -11.37
CA SER A 93 -3.57 11.15 -11.93
C SER A 93 -2.37 10.49 -11.27
N ILE A 94 -2.32 9.15 -11.34
CA ILE A 94 -1.26 8.34 -10.75
C ILE A 94 -0.84 7.26 -11.75
N VAL A 95 0.46 6.95 -11.79
CA VAL A 95 0.99 5.78 -12.48
C VAL A 95 1.18 4.64 -11.48
N VAL A 96 0.75 3.42 -11.82
CA VAL A 96 0.94 2.23 -10.98
C VAL A 96 1.60 1.12 -11.80
N GLY A 97 2.68 0.55 -11.29
CA GLY A 97 3.38 -0.58 -11.88
C GLY A 97 3.87 -1.57 -10.82
N HIS A 98 4.29 -2.75 -11.25
CA HIS A 98 4.74 -3.80 -10.33
C HIS A 98 5.82 -4.72 -10.93
N ASP A 99 6.60 -5.34 -10.04
CA ASP A 99 7.57 -6.37 -10.41
C ASP A 99 6.96 -7.79 -10.35
N HIS A 100 7.81 -8.81 -10.49
CA HIS A 100 7.43 -10.22 -10.55
C HIS A 100 7.30 -10.92 -9.18
N ARG A 101 7.41 -10.19 -8.06
CA ARG A 101 7.32 -10.81 -6.73
C ARG A 101 5.91 -11.34 -6.48
N HIS A 102 5.82 -12.31 -5.56
CA HIS A 102 4.52 -12.79 -5.10
C HIS A 102 3.70 -11.62 -4.54
N ASN A 103 2.38 -11.63 -4.79
CA ASN A 103 1.43 -10.55 -4.47
C ASN A 103 1.69 -9.19 -5.13
N SER A 104 2.74 -8.99 -5.94
CA SER A 104 3.01 -7.68 -6.55
C SER A 104 1.86 -7.19 -7.44
N LEU A 105 1.31 -8.06 -8.28
CA LEU A 105 0.11 -7.74 -9.08
C LEU A 105 -1.08 -7.37 -8.18
N ARG A 106 -1.40 -8.20 -7.18
CA ARG A 106 -2.50 -7.93 -6.25
C ARG A 106 -2.37 -6.59 -5.53
N PHE A 107 -1.19 -6.27 -5.02
CA PHE A 107 -0.94 -5.00 -4.34
C PHE A 107 -1.03 -3.82 -5.31
N ALA A 108 -0.64 -4.00 -6.58
CA ALA A 108 -0.78 -2.97 -7.61
C ALA A 108 -2.24 -2.74 -7.99
N GLU A 109 -3.05 -3.80 -8.09
CA GLU A 109 -4.49 -3.73 -8.31
C GLU A 109 -5.21 -3.03 -7.15
N LEU A 110 -4.86 -3.36 -5.89
CA LEU A 110 -5.39 -2.67 -4.71
C LEU A 110 -4.99 -1.19 -4.68
N THR A 111 -3.77 -0.88 -5.09
CA THR A 111 -3.30 0.50 -5.22
C THR A 111 -4.14 1.23 -6.26
N ALA A 112 -4.29 0.68 -7.46
CA ALA A 112 -5.08 1.26 -8.54
C ALA A 112 -6.54 1.48 -8.10
N ALA A 113 -7.14 0.47 -7.48
CA ALA A 113 -8.49 0.54 -6.92
C ALA A 113 -8.67 1.70 -5.94
N ALA A 114 -7.73 1.88 -5.02
CA ALA A 114 -7.77 2.96 -4.04
C ALA A 114 -7.75 4.35 -4.68
N PHE A 115 -6.88 4.54 -5.68
CA PHE A 115 -6.79 5.80 -6.39
C PHE A 115 -8.04 6.08 -7.24
N LEU A 116 -8.57 5.06 -7.93
CA LEU A 116 -9.85 5.18 -8.66
C LEU A 116 -11.00 5.60 -7.74
N HIS A 117 -11.15 4.93 -6.60
CA HIS A 117 -12.19 5.26 -5.61
C HIS A 117 -12.05 6.70 -5.09
N LEU A 118 -10.82 7.20 -5.00
CA LEU A 118 -10.52 8.56 -4.58
C LEU A 118 -10.56 9.56 -5.75
N GLY A 119 -11.04 9.19 -6.93
CA GLY A 119 -11.28 10.08 -8.05
C GLY A 119 -10.02 10.49 -8.84
N PHE A 120 -8.96 9.69 -8.75
CA PHE A 120 -7.79 9.87 -9.62
C PHE A 120 -7.99 9.13 -10.94
N THR A 121 -7.42 9.68 -12.01
CA THR A 121 -7.15 8.89 -13.22
C THR A 121 -5.99 7.94 -12.94
N VAL A 122 -6.16 6.65 -13.22
CA VAL A 122 -5.12 5.64 -12.97
C VAL A 122 -4.56 5.12 -14.28
N TYR A 123 -3.26 5.33 -14.47
CA TYR A 123 -2.45 4.74 -15.52
C TYR A 123 -1.79 3.48 -14.98
N PHE A 124 -2.33 2.32 -15.34
CA PHE A 124 -1.80 1.04 -14.88
C PHE A 124 -0.91 0.43 -15.94
N LEU A 125 0.33 0.13 -15.57
CA LEU A 125 1.33 -0.45 -16.44
C LEU A 125 1.30 -2.00 -16.43
N GLY A 126 0.31 -2.61 -15.78
CA GLY A 126 0.07 -4.06 -15.82
C GLY A 126 -0.86 -4.48 -16.97
N PRO A 127 -1.27 -5.77 -17.07
CA PRO A 127 -1.08 -6.84 -16.09
C PRO A 127 0.31 -7.51 -16.14
N ASP A 128 1.12 -7.20 -17.16
CA ASP A 128 2.49 -7.71 -17.26
C ASP A 128 3.43 -6.98 -16.28
N VAL A 129 4.50 -7.67 -15.88
CA VAL A 129 5.52 -7.10 -15.01
C VAL A 129 6.30 -6.01 -15.74
N VAL A 130 6.65 -4.93 -15.04
CA VAL A 130 7.40 -3.81 -15.64
C VAL A 130 8.71 -3.55 -14.92
N PRO A 131 9.76 -3.08 -15.63
CA PRO A 131 10.98 -2.65 -14.98
C PRO A 131 10.73 -1.38 -14.16
N THR A 132 11.33 -1.29 -12.97
CA THR A 132 11.13 -0.16 -12.04
C THR A 132 11.28 1.23 -12.66
N PRO A 133 12.21 1.50 -13.61
CA PRO A 133 12.32 2.81 -14.25
C PRO A 133 11.13 3.20 -15.16
N LEU A 134 10.26 2.26 -15.53
CA LEU A 134 9.12 2.59 -16.39
C LEU A 134 8.08 3.46 -15.68
N VAL A 135 7.86 3.25 -14.37
CA VAL A 135 6.95 4.09 -13.58
C VAL A 135 7.36 5.57 -13.60
N PRO A 136 8.59 5.97 -13.21
CA PRO A 136 8.99 7.38 -13.27
C PRO A 136 9.04 7.93 -14.70
N SER A 137 9.43 7.13 -15.70
CA SER A 137 9.36 7.55 -17.11
C SER A 137 7.92 7.85 -17.55
N ALA A 138 6.96 7.02 -17.13
CA ALA A 138 5.54 7.20 -17.42
C ALA A 138 4.98 8.46 -16.75
N ILE A 139 5.41 8.76 -15.51
CA ILE A 139 5.01 9.99 -14.81
C ILE A 139 5.40 11.20 -15.65
N ASP A 140 6.65 11.26 -16.13
CA ASP A 140 7.15 12.38 -16.93
C ASP A 140 6.37 12.51 -18.25
N ASN A 141 6.13 11.40 -18.95
CA ASN A 141 5.45 11.38 -20.26
C ASN A 141 3.94 11.69 -20.17
N LEU A 142 3.28 11.30 -19.08
CA LEU A 142 1.84 11.50 -18.87
C LEU A 142 1.51 12.73 -18.02
N HIS A 143 2.54 13.40 -17.50
CA HIS A 143 2.42 14.50 -16.55
C HIS A 143 1.58 14.14 -15.31
N ALA A 144 1.74 12.90 -14.83
CA ALA A 144 1.02 12.39 -13.68
C ALA A 144 1.47 13.05 -12.37
N ASP A 145 0.60 13.06 -11.36
CA ASP A 145 0.88 13.73 -10.07
C ASP A 145 1.71 12.86 -9.10
N GLY A 146 2.03 11.64 -9.53
CA GLY A 146 2.95 10.74 -8.86
C GLY A 146 2.86 9.34 -9.45
N GLY A 147 3.57 8.41 -8.81
CA GLY A 147 3.44 7.01 -9.16
C GLY A 147 3.92 6.06 -8.08
N VAL A 148 3.44 4.82 -8.20
CA VAL A 148 3.72 3.73 -7.28
C VAL A 148 4.32 2.57 -8.05
N MET A 149 5.49 2.12 -7.61
CA MET A 149 6.06 0.85 -8.03
C MET A 149 5.94 -0.15 -6.88
N VAL A 150 5.17 -1.21 -7.08
CA VAL A 150 5.12 -2.33 -6.14
C VAL A 150 6.34 -3.22 -6.36
N THR A 151 7.29 -3.11 -5.44
CA THR A 151 8.57 -3.84 -5.49
C THR A 151 9.30 -3.74 -4.16
N ALA A 152 10.02 -4.80 -3.80
CA ALA A 152 11.06 -4.73 -2.76
C ALA A 152 12.49 -4.74 -3.36
N SER A 153 12.65 -4.54 -4.68
CA SER A 153 13.94 -4.42 -5.36
C SER A 153 14.87 -5.61 -5.09
N HIS A 154 15.93 -5.45 -4.29
CA HIS A 154 16.92 -6.48 -3.96
C HIS A 154 16.64 -7.22 -2.64
N ASN A 155 15.54 -6.90 -1.96
CA ASN A 155 15.14 -7.58 -0.72
C ASN A 155 14.82 -9.06 -0.98
N PRO A 156 14.82 -9.91 0.07
CA PRO A 156 14.44 -11.32 -0.04
C PRO A 156 13.09 -11.55 -0.72
N ALA A 157 12.88 -12.74 -1.31
CA ALA A 157 11.68 -13.05 -2.10
C ALA A 157 10.36 -12.98 -1.29
N GLN A 158 10.42 -13.23 0.02
CA GLN A 158 9.28 -13.12 0.93
C GLN A 158 8.88 -11.67 1.27
N ASP A 159 9.71 -10.70 0.92
CA ASP A 159 9.42 -9.28 1.11
C ASP A 159 8.74 -8.71 -0.13
N ASN A 160 7.85 -7.75 0.10
CA ASN A 160 7.34 -6.86 -0.94
C ASN A 160 7.46 -5.41 -0.48
N GLY A 161 7.08 -4.47 -1.33
CA GLY A 161 7.20 -3.06 -1.01
C GLY A 161 6.32 -2.17 -1.86
N TYR A 162 6.19 -0.94 -1.40
CA TYR A 162 5.37 0.11 -1.99
C TYR A 162 6.28 1.33 -2.16
N LYS A 163 6.85 1.51 -3.35
CA LYS A 163 7.79 2.59 -3.65
C LYS A 163 7.05 3.75 -4.32
N VAL A 164 7.29 4.98 -3.85
CA VAL A 164 6.62 6.18 -4.39
C VAL A 164 7.59 7.08 -5.14
N TYR A 165 7.10 7.59 -6.25
CA TYR A 165 7.68 8.64 -7.07
C TYR A 165 6.74 9.83 -7.06
N TRP A 166 7.29 11.04 -6.99
CA TRP A 166 6.52 12.28 -7.04
C TRP A 166 6.27 12.73 -8.48
N ALA A 167 5.55 13.84 -8.66
CA ALA A 167 5.17 14.39 -9.97
C ALA A 167 6.35 14.77 -10.90
N ASN A 168 7.58 14.81 -10.39
CA ASN A 168 8.80 15.06 -11.15
C ASN A 168 9.57 13.77 -11.49
N GLY A 169 8.91 12.61 -11.44
CA GLY A 169 9.52 11.31 -11.69
C GLY A 169 10.56 10.87 -10.65
N CYS A 170 10.86 11.69 -9.65
CA CYS A 170 11.88 11.37 -8.64
C CYS A 170 11.28 10.59 -7.48
N GLN A 171 12.09 9.73 -6.87
CA GLN A 171 11.74 9.11 -5.60
C GLN A 171 11.50 10.21 -4.54
N ILE A 172 10.48 10.01 -3.69
CA ILE A 172 10.15 10.98 -2.64
C ILE A 172 11.29 11.19 -1.64
N ILE A 173 11.39 12.42 -1.15
CA ILE A 173 12.30 12.90 -0.10
C ILE A 173 11.51 13.78 0.88
N PRO A 174 12.08 14.18 2.04
CA PRO A 174 11.46 15.19 2.87
C PRO A 174 11.14 16.48 2.09
N PRO A 175 9.97 17.11 2.30
CA PRO A 175 8.97 16.80 3.34
C PRO A 175 7.88 15.80 2.90
N HIS A 176 7.93 15.26 1.68
CA HIS A 176 6.84 14.42 1.15
C HIS A 176 6.67 13.12 1.93
N ASP A 177 7.77 12.44 2.29
CA ASP A 177 7.74 11.21 3.08
C ASP A 177 6.95 11.37 4.40
N SER A 178 7.27 12.41 5.16
CA SER A 178 6.66 12.72 6.45
C SER A 178 5.22 13.20 6.30
N GLY A 179 4.94 13.94 5.24
CA GLY A 179 3.57 14.35 4.87
C GLY A 179 2.68 13.14 4.57
N ILE A 180 3.17 12.21 3.76
CA ILE A 180 2.48 10.95 3.43
C ILE A 180 2.30 10.09 4.69
N GLN A 181 3.33 9.92 5.52
CA GLN A 181 3.20 9.18 6.79
C GLN A 181 2.07 9.77 7.66
N LYS A 182 2.02 11.10 7.78
CA LYS A 182 0.99 11.80 8.56
C LYS A 182 -0.41 11.54 8.01
N THR A 183 -0.59 11.61 6.69
CA THR A 183 -1.90 11.35 6.08
C THR A 183 -2.29 9.87 6.17
N ILE A 184 -1.35 8.92 6.09
CA ILE A 184 -1.64 7.50 6.33
C ILE A 184 -2.19 7.30 7.74
N LEU A 185 -1.50 7.82 8.76
CA LEU A 185 -1.93 7.69 10.16
C LEU A 185 -3.27 8.37 10.46
N ALA A 186 -3.64 9.38 9.68
CA ALA A 186 -4.94 10.05 9.80
C ALA A 186 -6.10 9.32 9.07
N ASN A 187 -5.83 8.27 8.28
CA ASN A 187 -6.83 7.58 7.46
C ASN A 187 -6.59 6.06 7.46
N LEU A 188 -6.66 5.45 8.65
CA LEU A 188 -6.34 4.03 8.85
C LEU A 188 -7.49 3.07 8.51
N THR A 189 -8.74 3.52 8.41
CA THR A 189 -9.85 2.65 7.98
C THR A 189 -9.80 2.48 6.46
N PRO A 190 -9.68 1.26 5.90
CA PRO A 190 -9.74 1.05 4.47
C PRO A 190 -11.14 1.35 3.90
N PHE A 191 -11.20 2.04 2.75
CA PHE A 191 -12.46 2.52 2.14
C PHE A 191 -13.42 1.40 1.71
N PHE A 192 -12.94 0.17 1.56
CA PHE A 192 -13.78 -0.99 1.23
C PHE A 192 -14.79 -1.38 2.32
N GLU A 193 -14.65 -0.85 3.54
CA GLU A 193 -15.62 -1.11 4.61
C GLU A 193 -16.79 -0.12 4.65
N ALA A 194 -16.68 1.04 3.99
CA ALA A 194 -17.74 2.04 4.03
C ALA A 194 -18.89 1.75 3.05
N GLU A 195 -18.62 1.04 1.95
CA GLU A 195 -19.62 0.72 0.93
C GLU A 195 -19.48 -0.73 0.45
N ASN A 196 -20.30 -1.62 1.01
CA ASN A 196 -20.61 -2.98 0.57
C ASN A 196 -19.95 -3.45 -0.74
N ASN A 197 -19.00 -4.38 -0.63
CA ASN A 197 -18.79 -5.55 -1.51
C ASN A 197 -18.95 -5.36 -3.03
N LYS A 198 -18.70 -4.17 -3.56
CA LYS A 198 -18.59 -3.95 -5.00
C LYS A 198 -17.16 -4.31 -5.38
N GLU A 199 -17.03 -5.32 -6.23
CA GLU A 199 -15.81 -5.49 -7.01
C GLU A 199 -15.39 -4.11 -7.53
N VAL A 200 -14.13 -3.77 -7.33
CA VAL A 200 -13.54 -2.60 -7.98
C VAL A 200 -13.69 -2.87 -9.47
N ASP A 201 -14.46 -2.04 -10.15
CA ASP A 201 -14.51 -2.11 -11.60
C ASP A 201 -13.16 -1.67 -12.16
N LEU A 202 -12.28 -2.64 -12.42
CA LEU A 202 -10.97 -2.38 -13.00
C LEU A 202 -11.09 -2.01 -14.49
N SER A 203 -12.28 -2.01 -15.11
CA SER A 203 -12.46 -1.60 -16.51
C SER A 203 -12.27 -0.10 -16.76
N VAL A 204 -12.30 0.72 -15.69
CA VAL A 204 -11.95 2.16 -15.74
C VAL A 204 -10.45 2.44 -15.59
N ILE A 205 -9.63 1.39 -15.42
CA ILE A 205 -8.18 1.54 -15.46
C ILE A 205 -7.72 1.80 -16.90
N ILE A 206 -6.91 2.83 -17.10
CA ILE A 206 -6.21 3.02 -18.36
C ILE A 206 -5.01 2.08 -18.37
N ILE A 207 -5.19 0.92 -19.00
CA ILE A 207 -4.13 -0.07 -19.20
C ILE A 207 -3.19 0.44 -20.30
N ILE A 208 -1.92 0.65 -19.96
CA ILE A 208 -0.90 1.07 -20.92
C ILE A 208 -0.06 -0.16 -21.30
N THR A 209 -0.37 -0.76 -22.45
CA THR A 209 0.27 -2.01 -22.90
C THR A 209 1.45 -1.80 -23.86
N ASN A 210 1.67 -0.58 -24.39
CA ASN A 210 2.77 -0.29 -25.30
C ASN A 210 3.21 1.18 -25.23
N GLY A 211 4.54 1.40 -25.16
CA GLY A 211 5.27 2.59 -25.60
C GLY A 211 4.76 3.98 -25.21
N PHE A 212 5.57 4.71 -24.43
CA PHE A 212 5.62 6.16 -24.58
C PHE A 212 6.45 6.52 -25.81
#